data_AF-A0A923KNH9-F1
#
_entry.id   AF-A0A923KNH9-F1
#
_cell.length_a   1.000
_cell.length_b   1.000
_cell.length_c   1.000
_cell.angle_alpha   90.00
_cell.angle_beta   90.00
_cell.angle_gamma   90.00
#
_symmetry.space_group_name_H-M   'P 1'
#
loop_
_entity.id
_entity.type
_entity.pdbx_description
1 polymer ?
#
loop_
_entity_poly.entity_id
_entity_poly.type
_entity_poly.pdbx_seq_one_letter_code
_entity_poly.pdbx_strand_id
1 'polypeptide(L)'
;MKLLFKPLTCMALLLASLSAHGATWEETDGQFFMSGDLKAVKRILAKEKYSGDQLAEAFNYSAMSGNVVLTQYLEGLGWIKACNKLRSCQPMQYASMNDPKPQMVEWLLSKGFKSDRGSLESAAVLNLPEDTTISNSFAVVKIHCDNGVNPLLPASYIHEGKKVVEPPILERLTERLNSATQDQGFALLHARARAAEVITTSFIKSGLCKKGAAKSAWFDDYLKLVHSTRAGDTDLSKANAYLAANVRKEWQAIVENYWMSEAVAIADDAQRLAMLNAFKEAGWLARCRQRASCSVVDVAAESGADKTTFSFLAKEGHKLDSPNASGVTPLAYATANAQSNVVKNLCELGADFRQTTKIEIYERSIMSIAHRAYSYSWCSAAINAPLSKADKDLAQNRCEYEGGSIGSPQTGVTIPECVPGKTCMGIAFPPKGKDKEVKDLKALADIIDYYKNGLCKAPNQVLNCTANTKPYAVLIADKVQLRSEASATSNKVDTLPFGTMFEVIDSKRVCENISSREGRWIKVKVYSMPLRYTEEVKELNGWIFDAYIDYLPTLEP
;
A
#
# COMPACT_ATOMS: atom_id res chain seq x y z
N MET A 1 -51.87 -3.52 67.21
CA MET A 1 -50.69 -3.59 68.10
C MET A 1 -49.47 -3.89 67.23
N LYS A 2 -48.46 -3.00 67.33
CA LYS A 2 -47.15 -2.88 66.65
C LYS A 2 -46.48 -4.16 66.10
N LEU A 3 -45.84 -4.03 64.92
CA LEU A 3 -44.39 -4.26 64.62
C LEU A 3 -44.22 -4.51 63.09
N LEU A 4 -43.88 -3.50 62.26
CA LEU A 4 -42.53 -3.07 61.86
C LEU A 4 -41.60 -4.20 61.35
N PHE A 5 -41.62 -4.46 60.05
CA PHE A 5 -40.51 -5.05 59.30
C PHE A 5 -40.34 -4.29 57.96
N LYS A 6 -39.18 -3.65 57.79
CA LYS A 6 -38.75 -3.05 56.51
C LYS A 6 -38.16 -4.15 55.62
N PRO A 7 -38.51 -4.25 54.32
CA PRO A 7 -37.70 -5.02 53.39
C PRO A 7 -36.55 -4.16 52.87
N LEU A 8 -35.34 -4.73 52.94
CA LEU A 8 -34.09 -4.21 52.42
C LEU A 8 -34.20 -4.04 50.90
N THR A 9 -34.03 -2.82 50.41
CA THR A 9 -33.85 -2.53 49.00
C THR A 9 -32.45 -2.99 48.58
N CYS A 10 -32.32 -4.23 48.09
CA CYS A 10 -31.14 -4.66 47.33
C CYS A 10 -31.18 -3.96 45.97
N MET A 11 -30.56 -2.78 45.91
CA MET A 11 -30.29 -2.09 44.66
C MET A 11 -29.17 -2.84 43.94
N ALA A 12 -29.53 -3.51 42.85
CA ALA A 12 -28.64 -4.22 41.96
C ALA A 12 -27.60 -3.25 41.36
N LEU A 13 -26.36 -3.34 41.83
CA LEU A 13 -25.17 -2.88 41.11
C LEU A 13 -24.80 -3.96 40.09
N LEU A 14 -25.59 -4.07 39.02
CA LEU A 14 -25.14 -4.66 37.76
C LEU A 14 -24.37 -3.57 37.01
N LEU A 15 -23.12 -3.33 37.42
CA LEU A 15 -22.13 -2.80 36.50
C LEU A 15 -21.90 -3.90 35.47
N ALA A 16 -22.64 -3.81 34.36
CA ALA A 16 -22.27 -4.52 33.15
C ALA A 16 -20.87 -4.02 32.76
N SER A 17 -19.86 -4.81 33.08
CA SER A 17 -18.60 -4.79 32.35
C SER A 17 -18.93 -5.19 30.92
N LEU A 18 -19.27 -4.21 30.09
CA LEU A 18 -19.15 -4.33 28.65
C LEU A 18 -17.67 -4.64 28.40
N SER A 19 -17.35 -5.93 28.29
CA SER A 19 -16.11 -6.37 27.66
C SER A 19 -16.20 -5.91 26.22
N ALA A 20 -15.66 -4.73 25.95
CA ALA A 20 -15.21 -4.34 24.63
C ALA A 20 -14.44 -5.54 24.06
N HIS A 21 -14.87 -6.02 22.91
CA HIS A 21 -14.13 -7.07 22.20
C HIS A 21 -12.69 -6.56 22.05
N GLY A 22 -11.75 -7.34 22.59
CA GLY A 22 -10.46 -6.83 23.04
C GLY A 22 -9.62 -6.25 21.92
N ALA A 23 -9.52 -4.92 21.89
CA ALA A 23 -8.46 -4.25 21.16
C ALA A 23 -7.13 -4.79 21.66
N THR A 24 -6.26 -5.19 20.73
CA THR A 24 -4.94 -5.71 21.07
C THR A 24 -4.09 -4.62 21.73
N TRP A 25 -3.04 -5.01 22.43
CA TRP A 25 -2.10 -4.08 23.06
C TRP A 25 -1.51 -3.09 22.03
N GLU A 26 -1.28 -3.58 20.82
CA GLU A 26 -0.80 -2.84 19.66
C GLU A 26 -1.81 -1.80 19.15
N GLU A 27 -3.12 -2.07 19.27
CA GLU A 27 -4.20 -1.16 18.86
C GLU A 27 -4.55 -0.11 19.93
N THR A 28 -3.98 -0.22 21.13
CA THR A 28 -4.26 0.67 22.25
C THR A 28 -3.02 1.46 22.64
N ASP A 29 -2.31 1.03 23.68
CA ASP A 29 -1.21 1.76 24.28
C ASP A 29 0.09 1.66 23.46
N GLY A 30 0.31 0.53 22.77
CA GLY A 30 1.49 0.29 21.95
C GLY A 30 1.72 1.36 20.88
N GLN A 31 0.63 1.89 20.30
CA GLN A 31 0.67 2.97 19.31
C GLN A 31 1.32 4.25 19.83
N PHE A 32 1.17 4.59 21.11
CA PHE A 32 1.79 5.79 21.67
C PHE A 32 3.32 5.66 21.76
N PHE A 33 3.82 4.45 22.05
CA PHE A 33 5.25 4.17 22.03
C PHE A 33 5.78 4.15 20.60
N MET A 34 5.05 3.51 19.68
CA MET A 34 5.43 3.37 18.28
C MET A 34 5.47 4.71 17.54
N SER A 35 4.51 5.61 17.81
CA SER A 35 4.48 6.97 17.26
C SER A 35 5.47 7.93 17.93
N GLY A 36 6.07 7.52 19.05
CA GLY A 36 6.99 8.37 19.80
C GLY A 36 6.30 9.53 20.56
N ASP A 37 4.99 9.46 20.83
CA ASP A 37 4.27 10.51 21.57
C ASP A 37 4.59 10.46 23.07
N LEU A 38 5.66 11.15 23.46
CA LEU A 38 6.10 11.27 24.85
C LEU A 38 5.00 11.79 25.79
N LYS A 39 4.12 12.69 25.32
CA LYS A 39 3.06 13.25 26.17
C LYS A 39 1.99 12.20 26.44
N ALA A 40 1.61 11.43 25.42
CA ALA A 40 0.69 10.31 25.60
C ALA A 40 1.27 9.22 26.50
N VAL A 41 2.53 8.82 26.25
CA VAL A 41 3.24 7.82 27.07
C VAL A 41 3.28 8.22 28.55
N LYS A 42 3.60 9.49 28.86
CA LYS A 42 3.57 9.99 30.24
C LYS A 42 2.19 9.88 30.91
N ARG A 43 1.10 10.06 30.15
CA ARG A 43 -0.26 9.96 30.69
C ARG A 43 -0.67 8.53 30.98
N ILE A 44 -0.34 7.58 30.10
CA ILE A 44 -0.69 6.17 30.29
C ILE A 44 0.13 5.55 31.44
N LEU A 45 1.43 5.87 31.53
CA LEU A 45 2.30 5.40 32.62
C LEU A 45 1.93 5.95 34.00
N ALA A 46 1.15 7.04 34.06
CA ALA A 46 0.61 7.54 35.32
C ALA A 46 -0.57 6.69 35.84
N LYS A 47 -1.21 5.91 34.96
CA LYS A 47 -2.40 5.10 35.26
C LYS A 47 -2.08 3.62 35.33
N GLU A 48 -1.16 3.16 34.49
CA GLU A 48 -0.87 1.75 34.30
C GLU A 48 0.57 1.41 34.65
N LYS A 49 0.79 0.15 35.00
CA LYS A 49 2.12 -0.40 35.25
C LYS A 49 2.38 -1.54 34.29
N TYR A 50 3.37 -1.37 33.42
CA TYR A 50 3.82 -2.43 32.54
C TYR A 50 4.90 -3.29 33.23
N SER A 51 4.87 -4.59 32.94
CA SER A 51 5.86 -5.54 33.46
C SER A 51 6.05 -6.68 32.46
N GLY A 52 7.13 -7.45 32.63
CA GLY A 52 7.43 -8.58 31.74
C GLY A 52 7.48 -8.16 30.28
N ASP A 53 6.85 -8.96 29.41
CA ASP A 53 6.91 -8.78 27.96
C ASP A 53 6.30 -7.46 27.47
N GLN A 54 5.23 -6.96 28.10
CA GLN A 54 4.64 -5.66 27.73
C GLN A 54 5.63 -4.52 27.89
N LEU A 55 6.50 -4.57 28.92
CA LEU A 55 7.55 -3.57 29.11
C LEU A 55 8.62 -3.68 28.02
N ALA A 56 9.06 -4.89 27.69
CA ALA A 56 10.04 -5.10 26.62
C ALA A 56 9.50 -4.62 25.28
N GLU A 57 8.25 -4.94 24.97
CA GLU A 57 7.57 -4.54 23.76
C GLU A 57 7.40 -3.02 23.67
N ALA A 58 6.94 -2.37 24.73
CA ALA A 58 6.84 -0.91 24.80
C ALA A 58 8.20 -0.22 24.57
N PHE A 59 9.27 -0.78 25.15
CA PHE A 59 10.62 -0.25 24.95
C PHE A 59 11.12 -0.48 23.50
N ASN A 60 10.86 -1.66 22.93
CA ASN A 60 11.13 -1.97 21.53
C ASN A 60 10.39 -0.98 20.59
N TYR A 61 9.11 -0.70 20.82
CA TYR A 61 8.34 0.27 20.05
C TYR A 61 8.86 1.70 20.21
N SER A 62 9.29 2.11 21.41
CA SER A 62 9.94 3.41 21.57
C SER A 62 11.25 3.51 20.79
N ALA A 63 12.01 2.41 20.69
CA ALA A 63 13.22 2.35 19.89
C ALA A 63 12.90 2.43 18.39
N MET A 64 11.87 1.72 17.94
CA MET A 64 11.37 1.77 16.55
C MET A 64 10.89 3.17 16.15
N SER A 65 10.27 3.92 17.07
CA SER A 65 9.84 5.30 16.79
C SER A 65 11.00 6.26 16.46
N GLY A 66 12.24 5.89 16.84
CA GLY A 66 13.41 6.75 16.70
C GLY A 66 13.41 7.98 17.61
N ASN A 67 12.42 8.15 18.50
CA ASN A 67 12.36 9.23 19.47
C ASN A 67 13.30 8.96 20.66
N VAL A 68 14.53 9.47 20.55
CA VAL A 68 15.56 9.32 21.58
C VAL A 68 15.12 9.92 22.92
N VAL A 69 14.39 11.05 22.92
CA VAL A 69 13.93 11.71 24.15
C VAL A 69 12.92 10.85 24.91
N LEU A 70 11.99 10.21 24.18
CA LEU A 70 11.07 9.25 24.79
C LEU A 70 11.84 8.07 25.41
N THR A 71 12.79 7.52 24.68
CA THR A 71 13.52 6.33 25.15
C THR A 71 14.45 6.65 26.34
N GLN A 72 15.00 7.86 26.38
CA GLN A 72 15.72 8.41 27.55
C GLN A 72 14.80 8.59 28.77
N TYR A 73 13.55 9.03 28.56
CA TYR A 73 12.58 9.11 29.64
C TYR A 73 12.29 7.72 30.23
N LEU A 74 12.11 6.70 29.39
CA LEU A 74 11.92 5.31 29.83
C LEU A 74 13.16 4.74 30.53
N GLU A 75 14.37 5.09 30.05
CA GLU A 75 15.62 4.79 30.77
C GLU A 75 15.60 5.33 32.20
N GLY A 76 15.15 6.59 32.39
CA GLY A 76 15.02 7.21 33.71
C GLY A 76 14.06 6.48 34.65
N LEU A 77 13.12 5.71 34.11
CA LEU A 77 12.23 4.82 34.86
C LEU A 77 12.85 3.43 35.14
N GLY A 78 14.11 3.21 34.75
CA GLY A 78 14.82 1.95 34.95
C GLY A 78 14.52 0.89 33.90
N TRP A 79 13.85 1.23 32.80
CA TRP A 79 13.36 0.23 31.84
C TRP A 79 14.48 -0.49 31.10
N ILE A 80 15.63 0.16 30.83
CA ILE A 80 16.80 -0.54 30.24
C ILE A 80 17.23 -1.73 31.09
N LYS A 81 17.29 -1.56 32.41
CA LYS A 81 17.70 -2.63 33.34
C LYS A 81 16.67 -3.76 33.39
N ALA A 82 15.39 -3.46 33.26
CA ALA A 82 14.33 -4.46 33.17
C ALA A 82 14.38 -5.19 31.83
N CYS A 83 14.49 -4.44 30.73
CA CYS A 83 14.53 -4.92 29.36
C CYS A 83 15.72 -5.89 29.15
N ASN A 84 16.92 -5.56 29.62
CA ASN A 84 18.10 -6.44 29.52
C ASN A 84 17.95 -7.83 30.17
N LYS A 85 16.92 -8.04 31.00
CA LYS A 85 16.63 -9.36 31.61
C LYS A 85 15.62 -10.18 30.80
N LEU A 86 14.98 -9.58 29.81
CA LEU A 86 13.90 -10.18 29.02
C LEU A 86 14.43 -10.58 27.65
N ARG A 87 14.11 -11.80 27.22
CA ARG A 87 14.52 -12.29 25.89
C ARG A 87 13.83 -11.55 24.74
N SER A 88 12.61 -11.08 24.98
CA SER A 88 11.79 -10.27 24.07
C SER A 88 12.32 -8.84 23.87
N CYS A 89 13.27 -8.38 24.70
CA CYS A 89 13.88 -7.06 24.57
C CYS A 89 14.92 -7.05 23.44
N GLN A 90 14.56 -6.48 22.30
CA GLN A 90 15.41 -6.37 21.11
C GLN A 90 15.42 -4.94 20.55
N PRO A 91 15.64 -3.89 21.36
CA PRO A 91 15.48 -2.50 20.93
C PRO A 91 16.45 -2.13 19.80
N MET A 92 17.62 -2.78 19.72
CA MET A 92 18.55 -2.58 18.61
C MET A 92 17.97 -3.05 17.28
N GLN A 93 17.30 -4.21 17.26
CA GLN A 93 16.64 -4.71 16.06
C GLN A 93 15.49 -3.79 15.64
N TYR A 94 14.65 -3.40 16.60
CA TYR A 94 13.51 -2.51 16.34
C TYR A 94 13.91 -1.10 15.89
N ALA A 95 14.96 -0.50 16.48
CA ALA A 95 15.50 0.78 16.05
C ALA A 95 16.10 0.76 14.62
N SER A 96 16.35 -0.44 14.11
CA SER A 96 16.93 -0.68 12.79
C SER A 96 15.87 -1.02 11.73
N MET A 97 14.62 -1.24 12.14
CA MET A 97 13.49 -1.50 11.25
C MET A 97 12.78 -0.18 10.90
N ASN A 98 11.98 -0.22 9.84
CA ASN A 98 10.86 0.70 9.60
C ASN A 98 11.15 2.19 9.83
N ASP A 99 11.96 2.78 8.94
CA ASP A 99 12.45 4.17 8.96
C ASP A 99 13.43 4.41 10.11
N PRO A 100 14.53 3.62 10.15
CA PRO A 100 15.43 3.63 11.28
C PRO A 100 16.04 5.03 11.44
N LYS A 101 16.31 5.44 12.68
CA LYS A 101 16.96 6.74 12.94
C LYS A 101 18.39 6.49 13.41
N PRO A 102 19.43 6.93 12.67
CA PRO A 102 20.82 6.69 13.06
C PRO A 102 21.12 7.10 14.50
N GLN A 103 20.60 8.26 14.94
CA GLN A 103 20.79 8.72 16.31
C GLN A 103 20.23 7.77 17.39
N MET A 104 19.17 7.01 17.09
CA MET A 104 18.61 6.04 18.04
C MET A 104 19.54 4.83 18.19
N VAL A 105 20.07 4.32 17.08
CA VAL A 105 21.03 3.21 17.07
C VAL A 105 22.31 3.59 17.79
N GLU A 106 22.85 4.79 17.51
CA GLU A 106 24.01 5.35 18.22
C GLU A 106 23.75 5.51 19.72
N TRP A 107 22.57 6.01 20.08
CA TRP A 107 22.19 6.13 21.48
C TRP A 107 22.09 4.76 22.17
N LEU A 108 21.45 3.76 21.55
CA LEU A 108 21.38 2.39 22.10
C LEU A 108 22.78 1.78 22.27
N LEU A 109 23.68 1.98 21.30
CA LEU A 109 25.09 1.57 21.42
C LEU A 109 25.76 2.22 22.64
N SER A 110 25.52 3.52 22.87
CA SER A 110 26.04 4.24 24.05
C SER A 110 25.52 3.68 25.39
N LYS A 111 24.38 2.99 25.37
CA LYS A 111 23.79 2.32 26.54
C LYS A 111 24.21 0.86 26.70
N GLY A 112 25.13 0.38 25.86
CA GLY A 112 25.69 -0.97 25.95
C GLY A 112 24.87 -2.05 25.24
N PHE A 113 23.82 -1.67 24.50
CA PHE A 113 23.20 -2.60 23.55
C PHE A 113 24.20 -2.90 22.43
N LYS A 114 24.26 -4.16 22.01
CA LYS A 114 25.19 -4.60 20.97
C LYS A 114 24.52 -4.52 19.62
N SER A 115 25.25 -4.03 18.60
CA SER A 115 24.89 -4.34 17.22
C SER A 115 25.02 -5.84 17.01
N ASP A 116 24.02 -6.43 16.36
CA ASP A 116 24.02 -7.84 16.07
C ASP A 116 23.56 -8.10 14.63
N ARG A 117 23.49 -9.38 14.30
CA ARG A 117 23.11 -9.82 12.98
C ARG A 117 21.65 -9.47 12.65
N GLY A 118 20.74 -9.60 13.62
CA GLY A 118 19.33 -9.30 13.43
C GLY A 118 19.10 -7.81 13.18
N SER A 119 19.81 -6.94 13.90
CA SER A 119 19.73 -5.49 13.67
C SER A 119 20.29 -5.07 12.30
N LEU A 120 21.43 -5.64 11.89
CA LEU A 120 21.97 -5.39 10.55
C LEU A 120 21.02 -5.87 9.45
N GLU A 121 20.42 -7.05 9.60
CA GLU A 121 19.44 -7.55 8.65
C GLU A 121 18.20 -6.67 8.58
N SER A 122 17.65 -6.26 9.74
CA SER A 122 16.54 -5.32 9.82
C SER A 122 16.83 -4.00 9.08
N ALA A 123 18.06 -3.48 9.19
CA ALA A 123 18.48 -2.28 8.47
C ALA A 123 18.71 -2.53 6.96
N ALA A 124 19.11 -3.75 6.59
CA ALA A 124 19.41 -4.11 5.21
C ALA A 124 18.16 -4.48 4.39
N VAL A 125 17.10 -4.94 5.07
CA VAL A 125 15.80 -5.24 4.50
C VAL A 125 14.97 -3.96 4.44
N LEU A 126 14.88 -3.39 3.24
CA LEU A 126 14.22 -2.10 3.04
C LEU A 126 12.78 -2.33 2.57
N ASN A 127 11.82 -2.03 3.44
CA ASN A 127 10.38 -2.16 3.16
C ASN A 127 9.68 -0.80 2.99
N LEU A 128 10.40 0.30 2.74
CA LEU A 128 9.97 1.61 3.28
C LEU A 128 9.92 2.81 2.33
N PRO A 129 8.98 3.77 2.61
CA PRO A 129 8.31 4.63 1.62
C PRO A 129 9.10 5.83 1.06
N GLU A 130 10.16 6.29 1.73
CA GLU A 130 10.74 7.63 1.48
C GLU A 130 12.27 7.68 1.36
N ASP A 131 12.80 8.78 0.83
CA ASP A 131 14.24 8.98 0.61
C ASP A 131 15.06 9.11 1.88
N THR A 132 14.50 9.84 2.84
CA THR A 132 15.07 10.01 4.19
C THR A 132 15.27 8.64 4.83
N THR A 133 14.32 7.73 4.63
CA THR A 133 14.38 6.36 5.13
C THR A 133 15.52 5.56 4.52
N ILE A 134 15.78 5.69 3.21
CA ILE A 134 16.89 4.96 2.57
C ILE A 134 18.24 5.48 3.02
N SER A 135 18.39 6.82 3.05
CA SER A 135 19.61 7.45 3.58
C SER A 135 19.87 7.00 5.01
N ASN A 136 18.83 6.99 5.85
CA ASN A 136 18.95 6.54 7.23
C ASN A 136 19.30 5.05 7.32
N SER A 137 18.69 4.21 6.49
CA SER A 137 18.95 2.78 6.52
C SER A 137 20.38 2.46 6.09
N PHE A 138 20.90 3.14 5.06
CA PHE A 138 22.32 3.07 4.69
C PHE A 138 23.24 3.51 5.82
N ALA A 139 22.90 4.59 6.52
CA ALA A 139 23.65 5.04 7.70
C ALA A 139 23.62 3.99 8.83
N VAL A 140 22.48 3.36 9.10
CA VAL A 140 22.36 2.32 10.13
C VAL A 140 23.08 1.03 9.74
N VAL A 141 23.00 0.60 8.48
CA VAL A 141 23.83 -0.51 7.96
C VAL A 141 25.31 -0.23 8.21
N LYS A 142 25.77 0.99 7.89
CA LYS A 142 27.15 1.42 8.14
C LYS A 142 27.50 1.37 9.64
N ILE A 143 26.65 1.91 10.51
CA ILE A 143 26.83 1.86 11.96
C ILE A 143 27.01 0.42 12.46
N HIS A 144 26.17 -0.52 12.02
CA HIS A 144 26.29 -1.92 12.44
C HIS A 144 27.58 -2.58 11.93
N CYS A 145 27.96 -2.32 10.68
CA CYS A 145 29.23 -2.79 10.13
C CYS A 145 30.44 -2.25 10.91
N ASP A 146 30.42 -0.95 11.23
CA ASP A 146 31.50 -0.29 11.99
C ASP A 146 31.61 -0.83 13.42
N ASN A 147 30.49 -1.30 13.97
CA ASN A 147 30.41 -1.98 15.27
C ASN A 147 30.69 -3.49 15.21
N GLY A 148 31.22 -3.98 14.09
CA GLY A 148 31.82 -5.32 13.98
C GLY A 148 30.84 -6.45 13.67
N VAL A 149 29.62 -6.14 13.21
CA VAL A 149 28.71 -7.17 12.69
C VAL A 149 29.28 -7.74 11.39
N ASN A 150 29.48 -9.05 11.33
CA ASN A 150 29.97 -9.71 10.12
C ASN A 150 28.82 -10.39 9.35
N PRO A 151 28.29 -9.79 8.28
CA PRO A 151 27.14 -10.32 7.52
C PRO A 151 27.47 -11.58 6.70
N LEU A 152 28.76 -11.95 6.61
CA LEU A 152 29.24 -13.07 5.80
C LEU A 152 29.30 -14.39 6.57
N LEU A 153 29.09 -14.37 7.89
CA LEU A 153 29.13 -15.57 8.72
C LEU A 153 27.71 -16.14 8.93
N PRO A 154 27.54 -17.47 8.84
CA PRO A 154 26.29 -18.10 9.25
C PRO A 154 26.08 -17.90 10.75
N ALA A 155 24.81 -17.81 11.17
CA ALA A 155 24.46 -17.82 12.59
C ALA A 155 24.05 -19.23 12.99
N SER A 156 24.25 -19.60 14.25
CA SER A 156 23.65 -20.81 14.78
C SER A 156 23.12 -20.60 16.18
N TYR A 157 21.93 -21.11 16.46
CA TYR A 157 21.32 -21.11 17.77
C TYR A 157 20.69 -22.47 18.06
N ILE A 158 20.35 -22.69 19.32
CA ILE A 158 19.63 -23.88 19.74
C ILE A 158 18.14 -23.54 19.82
N HIS A 159 17.33 -24.25 19.05
CA HIS A 159 15.87 -24.21 19.11
C HIS A 159 15.38 -25.61 19.46
N GLU A 160 14.67 -25.76 20.59
CA GLU A 160 14.15 -27.05 21.07
C GLU A 160 15.22 -28.15 21.14
N GLY A 161 16.43 -27.81 21.62
CA GLY A 161 17.55 -28.75 21.72
C GLY A 161 18.25 -29.08 20.39
N LYS A 162 17.76 -28.57 19.25
CA LYS A 162 18.38 -28.74 17.94
C LYS A 162 19.17 -27.50 17.54
N LYS A 163 20.37 -27.72 16.99
CA LYS A 163 21.16 -26.64 16.40
C LYS A 163 20.56 -26.24 15.06
N VAL A 164 19.98 -25.05 15.01
CA VAL A 164 19.55 -24.40 13.77
C VAL A 164 20.71 -23.56 13.26
N VAL A 165 21.09 -23.74 12.00
CA VAL A 165 22.08 -22.91 11.31
C VAL A 165 21.35 -22.05 10.31
N GLU A 166 21.42 -20.75 10.48
CA GLU A 166 20.91 -19.79 9.52
C GLU A 166 21.99 -19.43 8.50
N PRO A 167 21.63 -19.32 7.21
CA PRO A 167 22.56 -18.92 6.16
C PRO A 167 23.12 -17.50 6.43
N PRO A 168 24.25 -17.05 5.87
CA PRO A 168 24.71 -15.66 5.94
C PRO A 168 23.65 -14.63 5.53
N ILE A 169 23.73 -13.39 6.04
CA ILE A 169 22.79 -12.31 5.64
C ILE A 169 22.89 -12.12 4.11
N LEU A 170 24.12 -12.15 3.58
CA LEU A 170 24.36 -12.00 2.15
C LEU A 170 23.59 -13.03 1.30
N GLU A 171 23.47 -14.27 1.77
CA GLU A 171 22.75 -15.34 1.07
C GLU A 171 21.25 -15.03 1.06
N ARG A 172 20.65 -14.69 2.21
CA ARG A 172 19.24 -14.32 2.30
C ARG A 172 18.89 -13.09 1.44
N LEU A 173 19.74 -12.06 1.46
CA LEU A 173 19.54 -10.89 0.61
C LEU A 173 19.66 -11.25 -0.88
N THR A 174 20.60 -12.13 -1.25
CA THR A 174 20.74 -12.62 -2.63
C THR A 174 19.52 -13.43 -3.06
N GLU A 175 19.00 -14.31 -2.20
CA GLU A 175 17.76 -15.06 -2.46
C GLU A 175 16.56 -14.13 -2.67
N ARG A 176 16.40 -13.12 -1.81
CA ARG A 176 15.36 -12.08 -1.97
C ARG A 176 15.51 -11.32 -3.29
N LEU A 177 16.74 -10.98 -3.68
CA LEU A 177 16.99 -10.32 -4.97
C LEU A 177 16.60 -11.22 -6.16
N ASN A 178 16.73 -12.53 -6.03
CA ASN A 178 16.37 -13.49 -7.07
C ASN A 178 14.89 -13.91 -7.03
N SER A 179 14.19 -13.68 -5.92
CA SER A 179 12.76 -13.99 -5.79
C SER A 179 11.88 -12.97 -6.53
N ALA A 180 10.74 -13.43 -7.04
CA ALA A 180 9.67 -12.54 -7.50
C ALA A 180 9.03 -11.89 -6.26
N THR A 181 9.33 -10.62 -6.03
CA THR A 181 8.72 -9.85 -4.95
C THR A 181 7.30 -9.44 -5.34
N GLN A 182 6.35 -9.62 -4.43
CA GLN A 182 5.02 -9.03 -4.58
C GLN A 182 5.15 -7.50 -4.42
N ASP A 183 4.66 -6.76 -5.41
CA ASP A 183 4.46 -5.32 -5.30
C ASP A 183 3.30 -5.07 -4.32
N GLN A 184 3.52 -4.17 -3.37
CA GLN A 184 2.53 -3.78 -2.37
C GLN A 184 1.62 -2.64 -2.87
N GLY A 185 1.63 -2.34 -4.17
CA GLY A 185 0.72 -1.38 -4.81
C GLY A 185 1.30 0.01 -5.04
N PHE A 186 2.62 0.18 -4.95
CA PHE A 186 3.31 1.46 -5.19
C PHE A 186 4.57 1.21 -6.02
N ALA A 187 4.49 1.49 -7.32
CA ALA A 187 5.51 1.10 -8.28
C ALA A 187 6.84 1.81 -8.04
N LEU A 188 6.81 3.12 -7.73
CA LEU A 188 8.03 3.90 -7.51
C LEU A 188 8.71 3.47 -6.21
N LEU A 189 7.92 3.30 -5.16
CA LEU A 189 8.39 2.79 -3.87
C LEU A 189 9.02 1.40 -4.03
N HIS A 190 8.36 0.50 -4.75
CA HIS A 190 8.88 -0.83 -4.99
C HIS A 190 10.23 -0.79 -5.72
N ALA A 191 10.34 -0.01 -6.80
CA ALA A 191 11.60 0.16 -7.53
C ALA A 191 12.72 0.70 -6.64
N ARG A 192 12.38 1.67 -5.79
CA ARG A 192 13.30 2.32 -4.85
C ARG A 192 13.81 1.35 -3.78
N ALA A 193 12.92 0.61 -3.13
CA ALA A 193 13.27 -0.41 -2.14
C ALA A 193 14.19 -1.49 -2.74
N ARG A 194 13.85 -1.99 -3.93
CA ARG A 194 14.64 -3.01 -4.64
C ARG A 194 16.03 -2.53 -5.03
N ALA A 195 16.17 -1.30 -5.53
CA ALA A 195 17.48 -0.75 -5.82
C ALA A 195 18.31 -0.60 -4.55
N ALA A 196 17.72 -0.13 -3.46
CA ALA A 196 18.43 0.02 -2.21
C ALA A 196 18.83 -1.35 -1.59
N GLU A 197 18.02 -2.41 -1.74
CA GLU A 197 18.43 -3.79 -1.43
C GLU A 197 19.66 -4.22 -2.26
N VAL A 198 19.69 -3.94 -3.57
CA VAL A 198 20.85 -4.23 -4.44
C VAL A 198 22.10 -3.50 -3.97
N ILE A 199 21.99 -2.21 -3.64
CA ILE A 199 23.11 -1.37 -3.20
C ILE A 199 23.66 -1.88 -1.86
N THR A 200 22.78 -2.17 -0.89
CA THR A 200 23.17 -2.75 0.41
C THR A 200 23.80 -4.12 0.24
N THR A 201 23.21 -5.00 -0.57
CA THR A 201 23.75 -6.35 -0.83
C THR A 201 25.12 -6.28 -1.48
N SER A 202 25.31 -5.36 -2.43
CA SER A 202 26.58 -5.16 -3.12
C SER A 202 27.65 -4.59 -2.16
N PHE A 203 27.26 -3.65 -1.30
CA PHE A 203 28.12 -3.13 -0.23
C PHE A 203 28.57 -4.24 0.73
N ILE A 204 27.64 -5.06 1.23
CA ILE A 204 27.96 -6.20 2.11
C ILE A 204 28.92 -7.17 1.40
N LYS A 205 28.63 -7.52 0.13
CA LYS A 205 29.42 -8.45 -0.67
C LYS A 205 30.84 -7.95 -0.93
N SER A 206 31.03 -6.64 -1.07
CA SER A 206 32.35 -6.04 -1.29
C SER A 206 33.34 -6.29 -0.14
N GLY A 207 32.86 -6.72 1.03
CA GLY A 207 33.67 -6.88 2.24
C GLY A 207 33.94 -5.57 2.97
N LEU A 208 33.41 -4.45 2.49
CA LEU A 208 33.47 -3.14 3.17
C LEU A 208 32.68 -3.10 4.49
N CYS A 209 31.86 -4.11 4.78
CA CYS A 209 31.25 -4.27 6.11
C CYS A 209 32.24 -4.82 7.16
N LYS A 210 33.54 -4.92 6.84
CA LYS A 210 34.60 -5.27 7.81
C LYS A 210 35.24 -4.01 8.42
N LYS A 211 35.61 -4.11 9.70
CA LYS A 211 36.09 -3.03 10.56
C LYS A 211 37.10 -2.09 9.86
N GLY A 212 36.77 -0.80 9.77
CA GLY A 212 37.67 0.26 9.27
C GLY A 212 37.30 0.89 7.92
N ALA A 213 36.27 0.39 7.23
CA ALA A 213 35.80 0.92 5.96
C ALA A 213 34.72 2.03 6.07
N ALA A 214 34.48 2.54 7.28
CA ALA A 214 33.61 3.69 7.63
C ALA A 214 33.81 4.98 6.81
N LYS A 215 34.86 5.06 5.99
CA LYS A 215 35.14 6.18 5.07
C LYS A 215 34.63 5.95 3.64
N SER A 216 34.00 4.82 3.37
CA SER A 216 33.49 4.53 2.03
C SER A 216 32.37 5.50 1.68
N ALA A 217 32.55 6.26 0.60
CA ALA A 217 31.53 7.13 0.01
C ALA A 217 30.47 6.33 -0.78
N TRP A 218 30.44 4.99 -0.66
CA TRP A 218 29.59 4.09 -1.45
C TRP A 218 28.12 4.49 -1.50
N PHE A 219 27.51 4.70 -0.33
CA PHE A 219 26.11 5.10 -0.22
C PHE A 219 25.92 6.58 -0.59
N ASP A 220 26.84 7.44 -0.18
CA ASP A 220 26.78 8.89 -0.47
C ASP A 220 26.83 9.15 -1.99
N ASP A 221 27.71 8.45 -2.70
CA ASP A 221 27.86 8.58 -4.16
C ASP A 221 26.64 8.03 -4.89
N TYR A 222 26.04 6.92 -4.41
CA TYR A 222 24.77 6.45 -4.94
C TYR A 222 23.65 7.48 -4.76
N LEU A 223 23.51 8.05 -3.55
CA LEU A 223 22.48 9.06 -3.27
C LEU A 223 22.69 10.32 -4.11
N LYS A 224 23.94 10.77 -4.31
CA LYS A 224 24.24 11.89 -5.23
C LYS A 224 23.76 11.61 -6.66
N LEU A 225 23.92 10.39 -7.16
CA LEU A 225 23.45 10.00 -8.50
C LEU A 225 21.92 9.99 -8.60
N VAL A 226 21.24 9.53 -7.55
CA VAL A 226 19.78 9.62 -7.45
C VAL A 226 19.33 11.09 -7.49
N HIS A 227 19.98 11.97 -6.73
CA HIS A 227 19.69 13.40 -6.75
C HIS A 227 19.97 14.05 -8.11
N SER A 228 21.07 13.69 -8.79
CA SER A 228 21.34 14.14 -10.17
C SER A 228 20.21 13.74 -11.12
N THR A 229 19.75 12.49 -11.02
CA THR A 229 18.66 11.97 -11.85
C THR A 229 17.39 12.79 -11.65
N ARG A 230 17.02 13.09 -10.40
CA ARG A 230 15.84 13.93 -10.08
C ARG A 230 15.98 15.37 -10.55
N ALA A 231 17.21 15.87 -10.63
CA ALA A 231 17.50 17.19 -11.17
C ALA A 231 17.50 17.23 -12.71
N GLY A 232 17.24 16.10 -13.38
CA GLY A 232 17.23 16.00 -14.84
C GLY A 232 18.63 15.94 -15.46
N ASP A 233 19.64 15.47 -14.72
CA ASP A 233 21.00 15.31 -15.25
C ASP A 233 21.08 14.14 -16.24
N THR A 234 21.13 14.49 -17.53
CA THR A 234 21.17 13.54 -18.65
C THR A 234 22.55 12.89 -18.85
N ASP A 235 23.59 13.34 -18.14
CA ASP A 235 24.91 12.70 -18.21
C ASP A 235 24.96 11.41 -17.38
N LEU A 236 24.70 10.29 -18.04
CA LEU A 236 24.72 8.96 -17.43
C LEU A 236 26.13 8.40 -17.22
N SER A 237 27.21 9.13 -17.53
CA SER A 237 28.59 8.61 -17.44
C SER A 237 28.95 8.19 -16.02
N LYS A 238 28.65 9.02 -15.02
CA LYS A 238 28.91 8.73 -13.60
C LYS A 238 28.03 7.59 -13.09
N ALA A 239 26.78 7.56 -13.51
CA ALA A 239 25.83 6.51 -13.17
C ALA A 239 26.32 5.14 -13.70
N ASN A 240 26.71 5.07 -14.97
CA ASN A 240 27.27 3.87 -15.58
C ASN A 240 28.60 3.44 -14.91
N ALA A 241 29.49 4.39 -14.62
CA ALA A 241 30.75 4.11 -13.93
C ALA A 241 30.51 3.52 -12.52
N TYR A 242 29.56 4.08 -11.78
CA TYR A 242 29.16 3.56 -10.47
C TYR A 242 28.61 2.14 -10.59
N LEU A 243 27.67 1.89 -11.50
CA LEU A 243 27.10 0.55 -11.71
C LEU A 243 28.17 -0.48 -12.08
N ALA A 244 29.12 -0.12 -12.95
CA ALA A 244 30.20 -1.00 -13.38
C ALA A 244 31.17 -1.34 -12.23
N ALA A 245 31.47 -0.37 -11.37
CA ALA A 245 32.39 -0.55 -10.25
C ALA A 245 31.74 -1.29 -9.07
N ASN A 246 30.47 -1.02 -8.81
CA ASN A 246 29.85 -1.30 -7.50
C ASN A 246 28.71 -2.32 -7.57
N VAL A 247 28.11 -2.57 -8.73
CA VAL A 247 26.92 -3.43 -8.86
C VAL A 247 27.18 -4.57 -9.83
N ARG A 248 26.84 -5.80 -9.42
CA ARG A 248 26.97 -6.98 -10.30
C ARG A 248 26.10 -6.83 -11.54
N LYS A 249 26.63 -7.28 -12.69
CA LYS A 249 25.99 -7.14 -14.01
C LYS A 249 24.53 -7.63 -14.04
N GLU A 250 24.21 -8.73 -13.37
CA GLU A 250 22.83 -9.26 -13.31
C GLU A 250 21.84 -8.33 -12.58
N TRP A 251 22.32 -7.56 -11.59
CA TRP A 251 21.50 -6.67 -10.75
C TRP A 251 21.48 -5.22 -11.24
N GLN A 252 22.40 -4.83 -12.14
CA GLN A 252 22.48 -3.46 -12.65
C GLN A 252 21.13 -2.96 -13.15
N ALA A 253 20.39 -3.78 -13.92
CA ALA A 253 19.11 -3.34 -14.47
C ALA A 253 17.98 -3.16 -13.42
N ILE A 254 18.14 -3.67 -12.19
CA ILE A 254 17.22 -3.32 -11.07
C ILE A 254 17.46 -1.87 -10.66
N VAL A 255 18.73 -1.45 -10.55
CA VAL A 255 19.11 -0.07 -10.23
C VAL A 255 18.80 0.88 -11.39
N GLU A 256 19.04 0.46 -12.64
CA GLU A 256 18.62 1.22 -13.83
C GLU A 256 17.12 1.46 -13.82
N ASN A 257 16.30 0.42 -13.55
CA ASN A 257 14.83 0.55 -13.47
C ASN A 257 14.41 1.59 -12.41
N TYR A 258 15.09 1.62 -11.28
CA TYR A 258 14.84 2.63 -10.25
C TYR A 258 15.17 4.04 -10.71
N TRP A 259 16.35 4.28 -11.28
CA TRP A 259 16.70 5.62 -11.80
C TRP A 259 15.78 6.06 -12.94
N MET A 260 15.37 5.15 -13.82
CA MET A 260 14.34 5.45 -14.83
C MET A 260 13.00 5.81 -14.19
N SER A 261 12.62 5.12 -13.13
CA SER A 261 11.38 5.40 -12.37
C SER A 261 11.42 6.79 -11.72
N GLU A 262 12.54 7.16 -11.08
CA GLU A 262 12.75 8.49 -10.50
C GLU A 262 12.68 9.59 -11.56
N ALA A 263 13.30 9.36 -12.72
CA ALA A 263 13.25 10.31 -13.82
C ALA A 263 11.83 10.49 -14.37
N VAL A 264 11.06 9.41 -14.49
CA VAL A 264 9.67 9.48 -14.94
C VAL A 264 8.75 10.19 -13.94
N ALA A 265 9.11 10.19 -12.65
CA ALA A 265 8.42 10.93 -11.61
C ALA A 265 8.75 12.43 -11.57
N ILE A 266 9.70 12.93 -12.39
CA ILE A 266 10.02 14.36 -12.48
C ILE A 266 8.79 15.15 -12.95
N ALA A 267 8.46 16.23 -12.26
CA ALA A 267 7.29 17.07 -12.58
C ALA A 267 7.46 17.87 -13.88
N ASP A 268 8.67 18.31 -14.21
CA ASP A 268 8.97 19.03 -15.45
C ASP A 268 9.03 18.08 -16.65
N ASP A 269 8.11 18.27 -17.61
CA ASP A 269 7.95 17.38 -18.76
C ASP A 269 9.18 17.40 -19.70
N ALA A 270 9.84 18.56 -19.85
CA ALA A 270 11.01 18.67 -20.72
C ALA A 270 12.21 17.91 -20.15
N GLN A 271 12.46 18.05 -18.85
CA GLN A 271 13.48 17.28 -18.14
C GLN A 271 13.16 15.78 -18.15
N ARG A 272 11.91 15.40 -17.88
CA ARG A 272 11.47 14.00 -17.94
C ARG A 272 11.77 13.37 -19.31
N LEU A 273 11.40 14.05 -20.40
CA LEU A 273 11.66 13.57 -21.76
C LEU A 273 13.15 13.55 -22.11
N ALA A 274 13.93 14.55 -21.66
CA ALA A 274 15.37 14.55 -21.87
C ALA A 274 16.05 13.35 -21.20
N MET A 275 15.66 13.03 -19.96
CA MET A 275 16.13 11.84 -19.25
C MET A 275 15.75 10.54 -19.95
N LEU A 276 14.49 10.43 -20.41
CA LEU A 276 14.03 9.26 -21.16
C LEU A 276 14.82 9.05 -22.47
N ASN A 277 15.19 10.13 -23.16
CA ASN A 277 16.06 10.05 -24.33
C ASN A 277 17.48 9.59 -23.95
N ALA A 278 18.07 10.11 -22.88
CA ALA A 278 19.38 9.65 -22.41
C ALA A 278 19.38 8.16 -22.07
N PHE A 279 18.34 7.67 -21.39
CA PHE A 279 18.18 6.24 -21.10
C PHE A 279 17.96 5.37 -22.34
N LYS A 280 17.26 5.90 -23.35
CA LYS A 280 17.12 5.26 -24.66
C LYS A 280 18.49 5.08 -25.31
N GLU A 281 19.28 6.14 -25.41
CA GLU A 281 20.61 6.15 -26.03
C GLU A 281 21.58 5.20 -25.32
N ALA A 282 21.51 5.12 -23.98
CA ALA A 282 22.27 4.16 -23.18
C ALA A 282 21.73 2.71 -23.25
N GLY A 283 20.59 2.48 -23.92
CA GLY A 283 19.94 1.18 -24.06
C GLY A 283 19.27 0.66 -22.79
N TRP A 284 19.04 1.51 -21.78
CA TRP A 284 18.44 1.12 -20.50
C TRP A 284 16.96 0.77 -20.67
N LEU A 285 16.20 1.55 -21.45
CA LEU A 285 14.79 1.26 -21.75
C LEU A 285 14.61 -0.10 -22.45
N ALA A 286 15.47 -0.40 -23.42
CA ALA A 286 15.46 -1.66 -24.15
C ALA A 286 15.70 -2.87 -23.25
N ARG A 287 16.57 -2.74 -22.22
CA ARG A 287 16.80 -3.77 -21.21
C ARG A 287 15.64 -3.88 -20.22
N CYS A 288 15.07 -2.74 -19.81
CA CYS A 288 13.94 -2.69 -18.88
C CYS A 288 12.76 -3.47 -19.41
N ARG A 289 12.26 -3.14 -20.62
CA ARG A 289 11.04 -3.75 -21.18
C ARG A 289 11.07 -5.27 -21.35
N GLN A 290 12.25 -5.90 -21.29
CA GLN A 290 12.42 -7.35 -21.36
C GLN A 290 12.26 -8.05 -19.99
N ARG A 291 12.11 -7.29 -18.91
CA ARG A 291 12.05 -7.79 -17.54
C ARG A 291 10.67 -7.54 -16.94
N ALA A 292 10.17 -8.54 -16.21
CA ALA A 292 8.92 -8.41 -15.45
C ALA A 292 8.99 -7.37 -14.33
N SER A 293 10.20 -7.03 -13.87
CA SER A 293 10.45 -6.02 -12.83
C SER A 293 10.51 -4.57 -13.35
N CYS A 294 10.24 -4.34 -14.65
CA CYS A 294 10.27 -3.00 -15.22
C CYS A 294 9.01 -2.23 -14.85
N SER A 295 9.14 -1.17 -14.07
CA SER A 295 8.03 -0.41 -13.49
C SER A 295 7.85 0.97 -14.12
N VAL A 296 8.60 1.30 -15.18
CA VAL A 296 8.66 2.66 -15.74
C VAL A 296 7.27 3.17 -16.19
N VAL A 297 6.44 2.31 -16.77
CA VAL A 297 5.06 2.67 -17.18
C VAL A 297 4.14 2.80 -15.97
N ASP A 298 4.28 1.89 -15.00
CA ASP A 298 3.49 1.90 -13.77
C ASP A 298 3.76 3.17 -12.96
N VAL A 299 5.03 3.57 -12.86
CA VAL A 299 5.46 4.80 -12.19
C VAL A 299 5.00 6.05 -12.93
N ALA A 300 5.04 6.05 -14.28
CA ALA A 300 4.44 7.14 -15.07
C ALA A 300 2.96 7.32 -14.74
N ALA A 301 2.25 6.19 -14.55
CA ALA A 301 0.84 6.19 -14.23
C ALA A 301 0.55 6.65 -12.80
N GLU A 302 1.36 6.21 -11.83
CA GLU A 302 1.31 6.61 -10.43
C GLU A 302 1.60 8.12 -10.23
N SER A 303 2.67 8.62 -10.89
CA SER A 303 3.20 9.97 -10.67
C SER A 303 2.41 11.08 -11.38
N GLY A 304 1.55 10.73 -12.34
CA GLY A 304 0.77 11.71 -13.08
C GLY A 304 1.46 12.21 -14.37
N ALA A 305 2.29 11.40 -15.00
CA ALA A 305 3.03 11.78 -16.21
C ALA A 305 2.10 12.14 -17.38
N ASP A 306 2.58 12.99 -18.29
CA ASP A 306 1.79 13.49 -19.40
C ASP A 306 1.61 12.47 -20.55
N LYS A 307 0.70 12.76 -21.49
CA LYS A 307 0.43 11.89 -22.64
C LYS A 307 1.67 11.69 -23.53
N THR A 308 2.57 12.67 -23.59
CA THR A 308 3.81 12.60 -24.38
C THR A 308 4.72 11.52 -23.82
N THR A 309 4.82 11.42 -22.50
CA THR A 309 5.59 10.37 -21.80
C THR A 309 5.08 8.98 -22.18
N PHE A 310 3.77 8.72 -22.09
CA PHE A 310 3.20 7.44 -22.49
C PHE A 310 3.38 7.13 -23.98
N SER A 311 3.22 8.14 -24.83
CA SER A 311 3.43 8.01 -26.28
C SER A 311 4.89 7.67 -26.61
N PHE A 312 5.84 8.26 -25.89
CA PHE A 312 7.26 7.94 -26.00
C PHE A 312 7.53 6.49 -25.58
N LEU A 313 7.08 6.09 -24.38
CA LEU A 313 7.30 4.73 -23.87
C LEU A 313 6.68 3.67 -24.79
N ALA A 314 5.49 3.92 -25.34
CA ALA A 314 4.84 3.04 -26.31
C ALA A 314 5.66 2.91 -27.61
N LYS A 315 6.21 4.00 -28.14
CA LYS A 315 7.12 3.97 -29.31
C LYS A 315 8.39 3.17 -29.04
N GLU A 316 8.89 3.22 -27.81
CA GLU A 316 10.00 2.38 -27.33
C GLU A 316 9.55 0.95 -26.98
N GLY A 317 8.33 0.55 -27.33
CA GLY A 317 7.81 -0.80 -27.22
C GLY A 317 7.40 -1.23 -25.81
N HIS A 318 7.22 -0.30 -24.88
CA HIS A 318 6.59 -0.60 -23.60
C HIS A 318 5.09 -0.81 -23.78
N LYS A 319 4.54 -1.83 -23.10
CA LYS A 319 3.09 -2.11 -23.12
C LYS A 319 2.40 -1.24 -22.08
N LEU A 320 1.39 -0.47 -22.50
CA LEU A 320 0.67 0.46 -21.63
C LEU A 320 -0.53 -0.17 -20.89
N ASP A 321 -0.90 -1.40 -21.24
CA ASP A 321 -2.09 -2.09 -20.74
C ASP A 321 -1.78 -3.52 -20.24
N SER A 322 -0.49 -3.83 -20.02
CA SER A 322 -0.09 -5.12 -19.48
C SER A 322 0.09 -5.02 -17.97
N PRO A 323 -0.42 -5.99 -17.21
CA PRO A 323 -0.14 -6.04 -15.79
C PRO A 323 1.34 -6.33 -15.53
N ASN A 324 1.88 -5.76 -14.45
CA ASN A 324 3.22 -6.06 -13.98
C ASN A 324 3.31 -7.45 -13.32
N ALA A 325 4.47 -7.80 -12.75
CA ALA A 325 4.69 -9.11 -12.13
C ALA A 325 3.71 -9.42 -10.97
N SER A 326 3.12 -8.39 -10.37
CA SER A 326 2.14 -8.51 -9.29
C SER A 326 0.71 -8.57 -9.78
N GLY A 327 0.49 -8.40 -11.09
CA GLY A 327 -0.84 -8.37 -11.69
C GLY A 327 -1.46 -6.98 -11.73
N VAL A 328 -0.72 -5.90 -11.41
CA VAL A 328 -1.25 -4.52 -11.40
C VAL A 328 -1.06 -3.87 -12.77
N THR A 329 -2.11 -3.27 -13.34
CA THR A 329 -2.01 -2.54 -14.62
C THR A 329 -1.65 -1.06 -14.42
N PRO A 330 -1.04 -0.38 -15.40
CA PRO A 330 -0.81 1.06 -15.34
C PRO A 330 -2.09 1.86 -15.08
N LEU A 331 -3.21 1.45 -15.69
CA LEU A 331 -4.51 2.09 -15.46
C LEU A 331 -4.92 2.00 -13.99
N ALA A 332 -4.69 0.85 -13.33
CA ALA A 332 -4.97 0.67 -11.90
C ALA A 332 -4.16 1.64 -11.02
N TYR A 333 -2.87 1.85 -11.31
CA TYR A 333 -2.04 2.83 -10.58
C TYR A 333 -2.57 4.25 -10.74
N ALA A 334 -2.90 4.66 -11.98
CA ALA A 334 -3.45 5.98 -12.26
C ALA A 334 -4.79 6.21 -11.53
N THR A 335 -5.66 5.21 -11.53
CA THR A 335 -6.94 5.23 -10.83
C THR A 335 -6.74 5.37 -9.32
N ALA A 336 -5.91 4.52 -8.72
CA ALA A 336 -5.68 4.50 -7.27
C ALA A 336 -5.10 5.83 -6.75
N ASN A 337 -4.33 6.53 -7.59
CA ASN A 337 -3.66 7.79 -7.25
C ASN A 337 -4.41 9.04 -7.74
N ALA A 338 -5.70 8.92 -8.10
CA ALA A 338 -6.53 10.05 -8.53
C ALA A 338 -5.98 10.82 -9.76
N GLN A 339 -5.21 10.17 -10.64
CA GLN A 339 -4.56 10.78 -11.79
C GLN A 339 -5.52 10.87 -12.99
N SER A 340 -6.54 11.74 -12.90
CA SER A 340 -7.65 11.79 -13.87
C SER A 340 -7.22 12.04 -15.32
N ASN A 341 -6.19 12.87 -15.54
CA ASN A 341 -5.64 13.11 -16.87
C ASN A 341 -4.91 11.89 -17.41
N VAL A 342 -4.17 11.17 -16.57
CA VAL A 342 -3.47 9.93 -16.94
C VAL A 342 -4.47 8.84 -17.29
N VAL A 343 -5.53 8.67 -16.50
CA VAL A 343 -6.61 7.72 -16.81
C VAL A 343 -7.15 7.95 -18.21
N LYS A 344 -7.48 9.19 -18.56
CA LYS A 344 -7.96 9.55 -19.90
C LYS A 344 -6.91 9.24 -20.97
N ASN A 345 -5.65 9.61 -20.74
CA ASN A 345 -4.56 9.37 -21.68
C ASN A 345 -4.34 7.87 -21.94
N LEU A 346 -4.31 7.05 -20.89
CA LEU A 346 -4.15 5.60 -21.01
C LEU A 346 -5.32 4.96 -21.77
N CYS A 347 -6.56 5.36 -21.46
CA CYS A 347 -7.74 4.91 -22.19
C CYS A 347 -7.70 5.30 -23.68
N GLU A 348 -7.32 6.54 -23.99
CA GLU A 348 -7.11 6.99 -25.38
C GLU A 348 -5.98 6.24 -26.10
N LEU A 349 -5.01 5.72 -25.35
CA LEU A 349 -3.91 4.89 -25.86
C LEU A 349 -4.25 3.39 -25.86
N GLY A 350 -5.50 3.02 -25.56
CA GLY A 350 -5.98 1.65 -25.69
C GLY A 350 -5.99 0.81 -24.42
N ALA A 351 -5.84 1.40 -23.24
CA ALA A 351 -5.96 0.66 -21.99
C ALA A 351 -7.41 0.17 -21.75
N ASP A 352 -7.58 -1.10 -21.38
CA ASP A 352 -8.88 -1.70 -21.12
C ASP A 352 -9.23 -1.67 -19.62
N PHE A 353 -10.16 -0.80 -19.24
CA PHE A 353 -10.62 -0.69 -17.85
C PHE A 353 -11.40 -1.91 -17.34
N ARG A 354 -11.82 -2.82 -18.22
CA ARG A 354 -12.51 -4.07 -17.84
C ARG A 354 -11.53 -5.17 -17.45
N GLN A 355 -10.21 -4.94 -17.58
CA GLN A 355 -9.24 -5.89 -17.06
C GLN A 355 -9.33 -6.00 -15.55
N THR A 356 -9.25 -7.23 -15.06
CA THR A 356 -8.99 -7.48 -13.65
C THR A 356 -7.50 -7.33 -13.38
N THR A 357 -7.18 -6.69 -12.28
CA THR A 357 -5.85 -6.42 -11.77
C THR A 357 -5.71 -7.05 -10.38
N LYS A 358 -4.53 -7.51 -10.00
CA LYS A 358 -4.28 -8.03 -8.65
C LYS A 358 -3.66 -6.94 -7.81
N ILE A 359 -4.44 -6.38 -6.89
CA ILE A 359 -3.90 -5.55 -5.82
C ILE A 359 -3.91 -6.43 -4.57
N GLU A 360 -2.73 -6.67 -3.99
CA GLU A 360 -2.49 -7.65 -2.93
C GLU A 360 -2.77 -9.10 -3.38
N ILE A 361 -3.57 -9.86 -2.63
CA ILE A 361 -3.93 -11.26 -2.91
C ILE A 361 -5.23 -11.42 -3.72
N TYR A 362 -5.97 -10.33 -3.95
CA TYR A 362 -7.26 -10.36 -4.62
C TYR A 362 -7.17 -9.80 -6.03
N GLU A 363 -7.74 -10.52 -7.00
CA GLU A 363 -8.11 -9.91 -8.26
C GLU A 363 -9.20 -8.86 -7.98
N ARG A 364 -9.16 -7.72 -8.67
CA ARG A 364 -10.11 -6.63 -8.56
C ARG A 364 -10.25 -5.97 -9.91
N SER A 365 -11.36 -5.31 -10.12
CA SER A 365 -11.53 -4.49 -11.30
C SER A 365 -11.03 -3.06 -11.11
N ILE A 366 -10.85 -2.33 -12.21
CA ILE A 366 -10.45 -0.91 -12.16
C ILE A 366 -11.52 -0.05 -11.48
N MET A 367 -12.81 -0.34 -11.69
CA MET A 367 -13.88 0.41 -10.99
C MET A 367 -13.86 0.15 -9.48
N SER A 368 -13.65 -1.09 -9.04
CA SER A 368 -13.50 -1.42 -7.61
C SER A 368 -12.34 -0.62 -6.98
N ILE A 369 -11.25 -0.46 -7.71
CA ILE A 369 -10.10 0.36 -7.28
C ILE A 369 -10.48 1.83 -7.17
N ALA A 370 -11.19 2.38 -8.15
CA ALA A 370 -11.63 3.77 -8.13
C ALA A 370 -12.51 4.07 -6.89
N HIS A 371 -13.48 3.20 -6.61
CA HIS A 371 -14.34 3.31 -5.44
C HIS A 371 -13.56 3.18 -4.13
N ARG A 372 -12.62 2.24 -4.06
CA ARG A 372 -11.80 2.06 -2.87
C ARG A 372 -10.91 3.28 -2.60
N ALA A 373 -10.23 3.78 -3.62
CA ALA A 373 -9.42 4.99 -3.52
C ALA A 373 -10.29 6.18 -3.10
N TYR A 374 -11.50 6.29 -3.64
CA TYR A 374 -12.46 7.32 -3.24
C TYR A 374 -12.84 7.22 -1.76
N SER A 375 -13.21 6.04 -1.26
CA SER A 375 -13.53 5.81 0.15
C SER A 375 -12.34 6.15 1.06
N TYR A 376 -11.12 5.75 0.66
CA TYR A 376 -9.90 6.05 1.42
C TYR A 376 -9.60 7.55 1.48
N SER A 377 -9.61 8.24 0.33
CA SER A 377 -9.43 9.70 0.26
C SER A 377 -10.52 10.43 1.02
N TRP A 378 -11.74 9.90 1.04
CA TRP A 378 -12.85 10.45 1.81
C TRP A 378 -12.60 10.35 3.30
N CYS A 379 -12.20 9.16 3.78
CA CYS A 379 -11.87 8.93 5.18
C CYS A 379 -10.74 9.85 5.65
N SER A 380 -9.66 9.96 4.87
CA SER A 380 -8.56 10.89 5.18
C SER A 380 -9.06 12.33 5.29
N ALA A 381 -9.84 12.79 4.31
CA ALA A 381 -10.37 14.14 4.29
C ALA A 381 -11.34 14.42 5.46
N ALA A 382 -12.16 13.44 5.85
CA ALA A 382 -13.13 13.55 6.94
C ALA A 382 -12.44 13.60 8.31
N ILE A 383 -11.48 12.71 8.56
CA ILE A 383 -10.71 12.67 9.82
C ILE A 383 -9.93 13.99 10.02
N ASN A 384 -9.37 14.53 8.93
CA ASN A 384 -8.60 15.78 8.96
C ASN A 384 -9.45 17.05 8.95
N ALA A 385 -10.75 16.95 8.68
CA ALA A 385 -11.65 18.09 8.60
C ALA A 385 -11.91 18.72 9.99
N PRO A 386 -12.26 20.03 10.05
CA PRO A 386 -12.71 20.68 11.27
C PRO A 386 -14.17 20.30 11.57
N LEU A 387 -14.42 19.01 11.79
CA LEU A 387 -15.73 18.46 12.16
C LEU A 387 -15.98 18.57 13.67
N SER A 388 -17.25 18.45 14.06
CA SER A 388 -17.62 18.31 15.48
C SER A 388 -16.98 17.04 16.06
N LYS A 389 -16.81 16.97 17.40
CA LYS A 389 -16.26 15.76 18.03
C LYS A 389 -17.08 14.51 17.68
N ALA A 390 -18.41 14.61 17.70
CA ALA A 390 -19.29 13.50 17.35
C ALA A 390 -19.10 13.01 15.91
N ASP A 391 -18.95 13.94 14.96
CA ASP A 391 -18.72 13.60 13.55
C ASP A 391 -17.31 13.04 13.32
N LYS A 392 -16.30 13.54 14.06
CA LYS A 392 -14.95 12.96 14.04
C LYS A 392 -14.93 11.55 14.59
N ASP A 393 -15.56 11.33 15.74
CA ASP A 393 -15.66 10.01 16.35
C ASP A 393 -16.45 9.06 15.42
N LEU A 394 -17.50 9.53 14.76
CA LEU A 394 -18.25 8.76 13.77
C LEU A 394 -17.40 8.40 12.54
N ALA A 395 -16.69 9.38 11.97
CA ALA A 395 -15.78 9.17 10.84
C ALA A 395 -14.65 8.21 11.22
N GLN A 396 -14.02 8.41 12.38
CA GLN A 396 -12.94 7.55 12.87
C GLN A 396 -13.42 6.12 13.07
N ASN A 397 -14.50 5.89 13.84
CA ASN A 397 -15.01 4.55 14.09
C ASN A 397 -15.40 3.80 12.81
N ARG A 398 -15.98 4.50 11.83
CA ARG A 398 -16.40 3.88 10.56
C ARG A 398 -15.22 3.65 9.61
N CYS A 399 -14.24 4.55 9.59
CA CYS A 399 -13.04 4.42 8.78
C CYS A 399 -12.04 3.41 9.37
N GLU A 400 -12.02 3.21 10.70
CA GLU A 400 -11.19 2.19 11.38
C GLU A 400 -11.75 0.78 11.17
N TYR A 401 -13.08 0.59 11.21
CA TYR A 401 -13.69 -0.73 11.06
C TYR A 401 -13.53 -1.30 9.63
N GLU A 402 -13.46 -0.42 8.62
CA GLU A 402 -13.23 -0.79 7.21
C GLU A 402 -11.78 -0.58 6.76
N GLY A 403 -10.92 -0.11 7.66
CA GLY A 403 -9.55 0.26 7.40
C GLY A 403 -8.65 -0.29 8.50
N GLY A 404 -8.26 -1.55 8.36
CA GLY A 404 -6.98 -2.00 8.93
C GLY A 404 -5.93 -0.91 8.67
N SER A 405 -5.24 -0.48 9.73
CA SER A 405 -4.23 0.60 9.83
C SER A 405 -4.07 1.50 8.60
N ILE A 406 -4.24 2.82 8.74
CA ILE A 406 -3.96 3.85 7.71
C ILE A 406 -2.64 3.51 6.96
N GLY A 407 -2.75 2.90 5.78
CA GLY A 407 -1.63 2.32 5.03
C GLY A 407 -1.72 0.82 4.69
N SER A 408 -2.71 0.09 5.20
CA SER A 408 -2.94 -1.33 4.94
C SER A 408 -4.27 -1.57 4.21
N PRO A 409 -4.24 -1.85 2.90
CA PRO A 409 -5.45 -2.14 2.11
C PRO A 409 -6.12 -3.50 2.43
N GLN A 410 -5.88 -4.10 3.59
CA GLN A 410 -6.20 -5.52 3.82
C GLN A 410 -7.68 -5.84 4.14
N THR A 411 -8.52 -4.86 4.52
CA THR A 411 -9.90 -5.15 5.01
C THR A 411 -11.01 -5.05 3.95
N GLY A 412 -10.65 -4.81 2.69
CA GLY A 412 -11.41 -5.33 1.54
C GLY A 412 -12.83 -4.82 1.25
N VAL A 413 -13.46 -4.02 2.11
CA VAL A 413 -14.83 -3.52 1.90
C VAL A 413 -14.79 -2.07 1.43
N THR A 414 -15.40 -1.80 0.28
CA THR A 414 -15.75 -0.45 -0.15
C THR A 414 -16.89 0.04 0.71
N ILE A 415 -16.78 1.19 1.39
CA ILE A 415 -17.91 1.83 2.08
C ILE A 415 -19.02 2.09 1.04
N PRO A 416 -20.09 1.27 0.96
CA PRO A 416 -21.02 1.34 -0.16
C PRO A 416 -21.80 2.66 -0.17
N GLU A 417 -21.88 3.31 0.99
CA GLU A 417 -22.55 4.61 1.21
C GLU A 417 -21.75 5.80 0.64
N CYS A 418 -20.44 5.64 0.39
CA CYS A 418 -19.57 6.70 -0.14
C CYS A 418 -19.59 6.72 -1.67
N VAL A 419 -20.68 7.24 -2.23
CA VAL A 419 -20.81 7.47 -3.67
C VAL A 419 -20.39 8.90 -4.02
N PRO A 420 -19.64 9.12 -5.12
CA PRO A 420 -19.35 10.45 -5.65
C PRO A 420 -20.56 11.40 -5.64
N GLY A 421 -20.38 12.59 -5.06
CA GLY A 421 -21.40 13.64 -5.04
C GLY A 421 -22.56 13.43 -4.05
N LYS A 422 -22.52 12.39 -3.20
CA LYS A 422 -23.52 12.13 -2.15
C LYS A 422 -22.95 12.38 -0.76
N THR A 423 -23.82 12.67 0.19
CA THR A 423 -23.49 12.59 1.62
C THR A 423 -23.04 11.16 1.92
N CYS A 424 -21.84 11.01 2.51
CA CYS A 424 -21.38 9.72 2.99
C CYS A 424 -21.41 9.70 4.52
N MET A 425 -22.01 8.67 5.11
CA MET A 425 -22.09 8.49 6.57
C MET A 425 -22.66 9.71 7.32
N GLY A 426 -23.61 10.43 6.70
CA GLY A 426 -24.21 11.64 7.27
C GLY A 426 -23.36 12.91 7.14
N ILE A 427 -22.14 12.82 6.62
CA ILE A 427 -21.23 13.94 6.38
C ILE A 427 -21.35 14.38 4.91
N ALA A 428 -21.62 15.67 4.69
CA ALA A 428 -21.81 16.24 3.36
C ALA A 428 -20.53 16.17 2.52
N PHE A 429 -20.68 15.90 1.22
CA PHE A 429 -19.57 15.85 0.27
C PHE A 429 -19.33 17.20 -0.45
N PRO A 430 -18.06 17.56 -0.74
CA PRO A 430 -16.85 17.00 -0.15
C PRO A 430 -16.71 17.45 1.32
N PRO A 431 -16.16 16.62 2.22
CA PRO A 431 -15.84 17.07 3.57
C PRO A 431 -14.86 18.25 3.50
N LYS A 432 -14.88 19.14 4.50
CA LYS A 432 -13.93 20.26 4.60
C LYS A 432 -12.53 19.77 4.99
N GLY A 433 -11.83 19.05 4.12
CA GLY A 433 -10.47 18.53 4.36
C GLY A 433 -9.35 19.46 3.90
N LYS A 434 -8.12 18.95 3.81
CA LYS A 434 -7.02 19.67 3.17
C LYS A 434 -7.27 19.79 1.67
N ASP A 435 -6.75 20.86 1.04
CA ASP A 435 -6.96 21.13 -0.39
C ASP A 435 -6.58 19.95 -1.30
N LYS A 436 -5.47 19.26 -0.98
CA LYS A 436 -5.03 18.07 -1.73
C LYS A 436 -6.07 16.94 -1.65
N GLU A 437 -6.53 16.60 -0.46
CA GLU A 437 -7.48 15.49 -0.26
C GLU A 437 -8.82 15.77 -0.96
N VAL A 438 -9.29 17.02 -0.90
CA VAL A 438 -10.50 17.46 -1.60
C VAL A 438 -10.31 17.42 -3.12
N LYS A 439 -9.11 17.78 -3.61
CA LYS A 439 -8.76 17.68 -5.04
C LYS A 439 -8.75 16.22 -5.51
N ASP A 440 -8.10 15.33 -4.76
CA ASP A 440 -8.01 13.90 -5.08
C ASP A 440 -9.40 13.26 -5.09
N LEU A 441 -10.25 13.60 -4.11
CA LEU A 441 -11.66 13.19 -4.07
C LEU A 441 -12.46 13.59 -5.31
N LYS A 442 -12.30 14.83 -5.77
CA LYS A 442 -12.96 15.30 -6.99
C LYS A 442 -12.43 14.57 -8.22
N ALA A 443 -11.12 14.38 -8.32
CA ALA A 443 -10.52 13.66 -9.43
C ALA A 443 -10.96 12.18 -9.47
N LEU A 444 -11.10 11.52 -8.32
CA LEU A 444 -11.65 10.16 -8.22
C LEU A 444 -13.12 10.10 -8.60
N ALA A 445 -13.93 11.08 -8.19
CA ALA A 445 -15.31 11.21 -8.65
C ALA A 445 -15.39 11.34 -10.18
N ASP A 446 -14.56 12.20 -10.76
CA ASP A 446 -14.48 12.38 -12.22
C ASP A 446 -14.04 11.10 -12.94
N ILE A 447 -13.10 10.34 -12.37
CA ILE A 447 -12.64 9.04 -12.90
C ILE A 447 -13.79 8.02 -12.86
N ILE A 448 -14.51 7.92 -11.74
CA ILE A 448 -15.65 7.02 -11.60
C ILE A 448 -16.71 7.38 -12.64
N ASP A 449 -17.05 8.66 -12.80
CA ASP A 449 -18.01 9.12 -13.81
C ASP A 449 -17.52 8.86 -15.23
N TYR A 450 -16.21 9.01 -15.48
CA TYR A 450 -15.60 8.71 -16.78
C TYR A 450 -15.75 7.23 -17.16
N TYR A 451 -15.46 6.31 -16.24
CA TYR A 451 -15.70 4.88 -16.44
C TYR A 451 -17.19 4.55 -16.52
N LYS A 452 -18.00 5.12 -15.61
CA LYS A 452 -19.44 4.91 -15.59
C LYS A 452 -20.06 5.29 -16.91
N ASN A 453 -19.61 6.34 -17.59
CA ASN A 453 -20.14 6.76 -18.89
C ASN A 453 -19.57 5.98 -20.08
N GLY A 454 -18.71 4.99 -19.84
CA GLY A 454 -18.08 4.18 -20.89
C GLY A 454 -17.17 5.00 -21.79
N LEU A 455 -16.55 6.07 -21.27
CA LEU A 455 -15.67 6.94 -22.05
C LEU A 455 -14.25 6.37 -22.21
N CYS A 456 -13.86 5.44 -21.33
CA CYS A 456 -12.65 4.65 -21.51
C CYS A 456 -12.89 3.58 -22.57
N LYS A 457 -12.70 3.93 -23.85
CA LYS A 457 -12.80 3.01 -24.99
C LYS A 457 -11.45 2.97 -25.69
N ALA A 458 -10.90 1.77 -25.88
CA ALA A 458 -9.75 1.60 -26.74
C ALA A 458 -10.14 1.99 -28.18
N PRO A 459 -9.46 2.96 -28.82
CA PRO A 459 -9.75 3.30 -30.20
C PRO A 459 -9.47 2.08 -31.08
N ASN A 460 -10.50 1.62 -31.80
CA ASN A 460 -10.46 0.50 -32.75
C ASN A 460 -10.36 -0.92 -32.16
N GLN A 461 -10.53 -1.09 -30.85
CA GLN A 461 -10.72 -2.42 -30.29
C GLN A 461 -12.22 -2.73 -30.29
N VAL A 462 -12.65 -3.70 -31.11
CA VAL A 462 -13.95 -4.35 -30.88
C VAL A 462 -13.87 -4.90 -29.47
N LEU A 463 -14.73 -4.42 -28.57
CA LEU A 463 -14.78 -4.95 -27.21
C LEU A 463 -15.44 -6.33 -27.33
N ASN A 464 -14.67 -7.32 -27.82
CA ASN A 464 -15.10 -8.71 -27.79
C ASN A 464 -15.59 -8.96 -26.36
N CYS A 465 -16.86 -9.34 -26.22
CA CYS A 465 -17.40 -9.77 -24.93
C CYS A 465 -16.44 -10.83 -24.45
N THR A 466 -15.73 -10.55 -23.37
CA THR A 466 -14.70 -11.44 -22.86
C THR A 466 -15.36 -12.79 -22.59
N ALA A 467 -14.77 -13.86 -23.12
CA ALA A 467 -15.29 -15.21 -22.89
C ALA A 467 -15.30 -15.57 -21.39
N ASN A 468 -14.51 -14.87 -20.58
CA ASN A 468 -14.48 -14.97 -19.12
C ASN A 468 -15.67 -14.24 -18.49
N THR A 469 -16.78 -14.93 -18.30
CA THR A 469 -17.71 -14.63 -17.20
C THR A 469 -17.10 -15.14 -15.90
N LYS A 470 -16.98 -14.28 -14.89
CA LYS A 470 -16.72 -14.71 -13.51
C LYS A 470 -18.06 -15.04 -12.82
N PRO A 471 -18.07 -15.90 -11.78
CA PRO A 471 -19.31 -16.33 -11.13
C PRO A 471 -20.03 -15.19 -10.39
N TYR A 472 -19.33 -14.11 -10.05
CA TYR A 472 -19.92 -12.97 -9.35
C TYR A 472 -19.63 -11.67 -10.09
N ALA A 473 -20.50 -10.69 -9.87
CA ALA A 473 -20.34 -9.35 -10.39
C ALA A 473 -21.03 -8.33 -9.49
N VAL A 474 -20.60 -7.07 -9.61
CA VAL A 474 -21.17 -5.93 -8.91
C VAL A 474 -21.68 -4.91 -9.92
N LEU A 475 -22.80 -4.28 -9.60
CA LEU A 475 -23.35 -3.22 -10.43
C LEU A 475 -22.53 -1.94 -10.30
N ILE A 476 -22.05 -1.41 -11.44
CA ILE A 476 -21.25 -0.18 -11.46
C ILE A 476 -22.00 1.02 -12.04
N ALA A 477 -23.24 0.84 -12.48
CA ALA A 477 -24.12 1.93 -12.90
C ALA A 477 -25.32 2.08 -11.95
N ASP A 478 -25.86 3.29 -11.87
CA ASP A 478 -27.01 3.59 -11.03
C ASP A 478 -28.32 3.22 -11.74
N LYS A 479 -29.26 2.66 -10.98
CA LYS A 479 -30.64 2.38 -11.40
C LYS A 479 -30.73 1.47 -12.64
N VAL A 480 -29.87 0.46 -12.73
CA VAL A 480 -29.91 -0.48 -13.85
C VAL A 480 -31.13 -1.37 -13.73
N GLN A 481 -31.84 -1.55 -14.84
CA GLN A 481 -33.07 -2.34 -14.86
C GLN A 481 -32.72 -3.82 -14.98
N LEU A 482 -33.13 -4.60 -13.98
CA LEU A 482 -33.15 -6.05 -14.07
C LEU A 482 -34.36 -6.44 -14.94
N ARG A 483 -34.12 -7.23 -15.96
CA ARG A 483 -35.09 -7.54 -17.02
C ARG A 483 -35.57 -8.98 -16.94
N SER A 484 -36.82 -9.24 -17.35
CA SER A 484 -37.35 -10.60 -17.36
C SER A 484 -36.71 -11.45 -18.47
N GLU A 485 -36.27 -10.82 -19.54
CA GLU A 485 -35.64 -11.45 -20.69
C GLU A 485 -34.38 -10.69 -21.11
N ALA A 486 -33.53 -11.35 -21.92
CA ALA A 486 -32.33 -10.78 -22.51
C ALA A 486 -32.65 -9.77 -23.63
N SER A 487 -33.33 -8.68 -23.26
CA SER A 487 -33.78 -7.59 -24.14
C SER A 487 -34.02 -6.31 -23.35
N ALA A 488 -33.63 -5.17 -23.94
CA ALA A 488 -33.80 -3.83 -23.37
C ALA A 488 -35.29 -3.42 -23.28
N THR A 489 -36.17 -4.06 -24.05
CA THR A 489 -37.61 -3.75 -24.10
C THR A 489 -38.45 -4.69 -23.26
N SER A 490 -37.86 -5.72 -22.64
CA SER A 490 -38.60 -6.68 -21.84
C SER A 490 -39.06 -6.09 -20.49
N ASN A 491 -39.99 -6.79 -19.84
CA ASN A 491 -40.57 -6.35 -18.58
C ASN A 491 -39.49 -6.13 -17.53
N LYS A 492 -39.64 -5.04 -16.76
CA LYS A 492 -38.77 -4.74 -15.63
C LYS A 492 -39.12 -5.69 -14.47
N VAL A 493 -38.13 -6.44 -13.99
CA VAL A 493 -38.20 -7.23 -12.76
C VAL A 493 -37.98 -6.31 -11.56
N ASP A 494 -36.87 -5.55 -11.59
CA ASP A 494 -36.52 -4.59 -10.54
C ASP A 494 -35.60 -3.48 -11.08
N THR A 495 -35.32 -2.48 -10.26
CA THR A 495 -34.30 -1.45 -10.48
C THR A 495 -33.20 -1.62 -9.45
N LEU A 496 -32.02 -2.06 -9.90
CA LEU A 496 -30.89 -2.33 -9.02
C LEU A 496 -30.08 -1.05 -8.73
N PRO A 497 -29.76 -0.75 -7.45
CA PRO A 497 -28.86 0.33 -7.11
C PRO A 497 -27.40 -0.02 -7.40
N PHE A 498 -26.55 1.00 -7.55
CA PHE A 498 -25.09 0.82 -7.61
C PHE A 498 -24.59 -0.02 -6.43
N GLY A 499 -23.56 -0.85 -6.66
CA GLY A 499 -22.99 -1.73 -5.63
C GLY A 499 -23.77 -3.02 -5.41
N THR A 500 -24.92 -3.22 -6.08
CA THR A 500 -25.65 -4.48 -6.00
C THR A 500 -24.77 -5.63 -6.47
N MET A 501 -24.52 -6.59 -5.59
CA MET A 501 -23.79 -7.83 -5.92
C MET A 501 -24.74 -8.90 -6.44
N PHE A 502 -24.26 -9.70 -7.38
CA PHE A 502 -25.03 -10.80 -7.95
C PHE A 502 -24.13 -11.90 -8.49
N GLU A 503 -24.68 -13.11 -8.51
CA GLU A 503 -24.10 -14.27 -9.15
C GLU A 503 -24.50 -14.33 -10.62
N VAL A 504 -23.55 -14.60 -11.50
CA VAL A 504 -23.75 -14.76 -12.94
C VAL A 504 -24.08 -16.22 -13.21
N ILE A 505 -25.33 -16.49 -13.57
CA ILE A 505 -25.86 -17.85 -13.77
C ILE A 505 -25.67 -18.30 -15.23
N ASP A 506 -25.82 -17.37 -16.18
CA ASP A 506 -25.76 -17.66 -17.62
C ASP A 506 -25.33 -16.40 -18.39
N SER A 507 -24.81 -16.56 -19.60
CA SER A 507 -24.48 -15.45 -20.49
C SER A 507 -24.83 -15.75 -21.93
N LYS A 508 -25.49 -14.81 -22.61
CA LYS A 508 -25.60 -14.85 -24.07
C LYS A 508 -24.21 -14.70 -24.68
N ARG A 509 -23.91 -15.51 -25.69
CA ARG A 509 -22.60 -15.48 -26.38
C ARG A 509 -22.44 -14.35 -27.40
N VAL A 510 -23.53 -13.66 -27.75
CA VAL A 510 -23.55 -12.62 -28.79
C VAL A 510 -23.46 -11.24 -28.14
N CYS A 511 -22.50 -10.44 -28.58
CA CYS A 511 -22.39 -9.03 -28.20
C CYS A 511 -23.41 -8.19 -28.97
N GLU A 512 -23.98 -7.22 -28.27
CA GLU A 512 -24.91 -6.23 -28.80
C GLU A 512 -24.42 -4.83 -28.44
N ASN A 513 -24.93 -3.82 -29.13
CA ASN A 513 -24.69 -2.41 -28.79
C ASN A 513 -25.97 -1.81 -28.20
N ILE A 514 -25.93 -1.40 -26.93
CA ILE A 514 -27.05 -0.77 -26.23
C ILE A 514 -26.59 0.57 -25.68
N SER A 515 -27.28 1.65 -26.06
CA SER A 515 -27.01 3.01 -25.57
C SER A 515 -25.52 3.40 -25.65
N SER A 516 -24.88 3.14 -26.80
CA SER A 516 -23.46 3.38 -27.07
C SER A 516 -22.45 2.53 -26.29
N ARG A 517 -22.91 1.46 -25.63
CA ARG A 517 -22.05 0.45 -24.99
C ARG A 517 -22.15 -0.88 -25.70
N GLU A 518 -20.99 -1.49 -25.89
CA GLU A 518 -20.88 -2.86 -26.33
C GLU A 518 -20.88 -3.78 -25.11
N GLY A 519 -21.65 -4.86 -25.17
CA GLY A 519 -21.78 -5.83 -24.09
C GLY A 519 -22.72 -6.97 -24.46
N ARG A 520 -23.10 -7.78 -23.50
CA ARG A 520 -24.05 -8.90 -23.68
C ARG A 520 -25.03 -8.95 -22.52
N TRP A 521 -26.15 -9.60 -22.79
CA TRP A 521 -27.08 -9.97 -21.73
C TRP A 521 -26.54 -11.15 -20.94
N ILE A 522 -26.47 -10.98 -19.63
CA ILE A 522 -26.17 -12.03 -18.68
C ILE A 522 -27.37 -12.26 -17.76
N LYS A 523 -27.60 -13.51 -17.40
CA LYS A 523 -28.60 -13.89 -16.42
C LYS A 523 -27.96 -13.91 -15.06
N VAL A 524 -28.59 -13.25 -14.10
CA VAL A 524 -28.02 -13.03 -12.77
C VAL A 524 -29.00 -13.41 -11.67
N LYS A 525 -28.45 -13.89 -10.56
CA LYS A 525 -29.11 -14.10 -9.28
C LYS A 525 -28.64 -13.01 -8.34
N VAL A 526 -29.55 -12.11 -7.99
CA VAL A 526 -29.28 -10.96 -7.12
C VAL A 526 -29.58 -11.34 -5.69
N TYR A 527 -28.55 -11.19 -4.84
CA TYR A 527 -28.69 -11.26 -3.40
C TYR A 527 -28.94 -9.85 -2.88
N SER A 528 -30.21 -9.46 -2.77
CA SER A 528 -30.56 -8.20 -2.11
C SER A 528 -30.32 -8.37 -0.61
N MET A 529 -29.11 -8.06 -0.14
CA MET A 529 -28.87 -7.88 1.29
C MET A 529 -29.49 -6.54 1.70
N PRO A 530 -30.56 -6.52 2.51
CA PRO A 530 -31.07 -5.29 3.04
C PRO A 530 -29.98 -4.64 3.91
N LEU A 531 -29.82 -3.32 3.81
CA LEU A 531 -28.87 -2.53 4.62
C LEU A 531 -29.09 -2.68 6.14
N ARG A 532 -30.17 -3.35 6.56
CA ARG A 532 -30.50 -3.69 7.94
C ARG A 532 -30.68 -5.21 8.03
N TYR A 533 -29.97 -5.84 8.96
CA TYR A 533 -29.96 -7.28 9.27
C TYR A 533 -31.33 -7.91 9.65
N THR A 534 -32.43 -7.17 9.52
CA THR A 534 -33.77 -7.57 10.00
C THR A 534 -34.78 -7.85 8.88
N GLU A 535 -34.41 -7.72 7.62
CA GLU A 535 -35.30 -7.99 6.48
C GLU A 535 -34.90 -9.29 5.75
N GLU A 536 -35.88 -10.03 5.24
CA GLU A 536 -35.65 -11.27 4.48
C GLU A 536 -34.85 -10.99 3.21
N VAL A 537 -33.82 -11.80 2.95
CA VAL A 537 -33.05 -11.75 1.71
C VAL A 537 -33.97 -12.14 0.55
N LYS A 538 -34.36 -11.16 -0.26
CA LYS A 538 -35.16 -11.41 -1.46
C LYS A 538 -34.22 -11.85 -2.59
N GLU A 539 -34.36 -13.10 -3.00
CA GLU A 539 -33.69 -13.61 -4.20
C GLU A 539 -34.43 -13.11 -5.45
N LEU A 540 -33.73 -12.35 -6.30
CA LEU A 540 -34.25 -11.90 -7.58
C LEU A 540 -33.45 -12.53 -8.71
N ASN A 541 -34.14 -13.03 -9.73
CA ASN A 541 -33.53 -13.59 -10.94
C ASN A 541 -33.93 -12.76 -12.14
N GLY A 542 -32.99 -12.44 -13.03
CA GLY A 542 -33.29 -11.71 -14.25
C GLY A 542 -32.07 -11.53 -15.16
N TRP A 543 -32.22 -10.68 -16.15
CA TRP A 543 -31.21 -10.37 -17.14
C TRP A 543 -30.71 -8.95 -16.98
N ILE A 544 -29.40 -8.78 -17.12
CA ILE A 544 -28.74 -7.48 -17.08
C ILE A 544 -27.70 -7.41 -18.20
N PHE A 545 -27.42 -6.20 -18.66
CA PHE A 545 -26.42 -5.97 -19.70
C PHE A 545 -25.05 -5.75 -19.04
N ASP A 546 -24.06 -6.59 -19.37
CA ASP A 546 -22.78 -6.64 -18.66
C ASP A 546 -21.88 -5.41 -18.89
N ALA A 547 -22.25 -4.50 -19.79
CA ALA A 547 -21.60 -3.20 -19.90
C ALA A 547 -21.89 -2.24 -18.70
N TYR A 548 -22.73 -2.66 -17.75
CA TYR A 548 -23.06 -1.93 -16.53
C TYR A 548 -22.57 -2.62 -15.26
N ILE A 549 -21.82 -3.70 -15.40
CA ILE A 549 -21.37 -4.52 -14.29
C ILE A 549 -19.86 -4.58 -14.27
N ASP A 550 -19.37 -5.08 -13.17
CA ASP A 550 -17.98 -5.44 -13.04
C ASP A 550 -17.85 -6.83 -12.47
N TYR A 551 -17.04 -7.67 -13.10
CA TYR A 551 -16.90 -9.06 -12.70
C TYR A 551 -16.02 -9.16 -11.46
N LEU A 552 -16.59 -9.72 -10.39
CA LEU A 552 -15.87 -9.99 -9.16
C LEU A 552 -15.17 -11.35 -9.27
N PRO A 553 -13.86 -11.41 -9.00
CA PRO A 553 -13.13 -12.66 -9.04
C PRO A 553 -13.28 -13.41 -7.70
N THR A 554 -13.93 -14.58 -7.76
CA THR A 554 -13.97 -15.67 -6.74
C THR A 554 -13.98 -15.27 -5.26
N LEU A 555 -14.58 -14.13 -4.91
CA LEU A 555 -15.11 -13.93 -3.58
C LEU A 555 -16.50 -14.58 -3.64
N GLU A 556 -16.63 -15.77 -3.06
CA GLU A 556 -17.96 -16.27 -2.68
C GLU A 556 -18.60 -15.18 -1.77
N PRO A 557 -19.85 -14.78 -2.04
CA PRO A 557 -20.53 -13.67 -1.37
C PRO A 557 -20.72 -13.88 0.13
#